data_AF-A0A2N2IYT4-F1
#
_entry.id   AF-A0A2N2IYT4-F1
#
_cell.length_a   1.000
_cell.length_b   1.000
_cell.length_c   1.000
_cell.angle_alpha   90.00
_cell.angle_beta   90.00
_cell.angle_gamma   90.00
#
_symmetry.space_group_name_H-M   'P 1'
#
loop_
_entity.id
_entity.type
_entity.pdbx_description
1 polymer ?
#
loop_
_entity_poly.entity_id
_entity_poly.type
_entity_poly.pdbx_seq_one_letter_code
_entity_poly.pdbx_strand_id
1 'polypeptide(L)'
;EDVPLLVRHFLSKYGSGEAMKVSRGAWSKLESYAWPGNVRELENEVRRALALCEGVIREEDLTAQVVGRAASRGSAAGGMNLRTRLDGLERELVEEALGKTGGNQTRAARMLGVSRYGLQKMIKRLGVG
;
A
#
# COMPACT_ATOMS: atom_id res chain seq x y z
N GLU A 1 -10.06 20.07 3.32
CA GLU A 1 -11.48 20.07 3.75
C GLU A 1 -12.26 18.85 3.27
N ASP A 2 -11.83 18.15 2.21
CA ASP A 2 -12.57 17.01 1.65
C ASP A 2 -12.41 15.69 2.41
N VAL A 3 -11.31 15.51 3.15
CA VAL A 3 -11.01 14.26 3.87
C VAL A 3 -12.10 13.90 4.89
N PRO A 4 -12.58 14.80 5.77
CA PRO A 4 -13.68 14.49 6.67
C PRO A 4 -14.98 14.07 5.99
N LEU A 5 -15.33 14.71 4.87
CA LEU A 5 -16.54 14.38 4.11
C LEU A 5 -16.42 13.00 3.46
N LEU A 6 -15.27 12.69 2.86
CA LEU A 6 -14.98 11.39 2.26
C LEU A 6 -14.96 10.27 3.29
N VAL A 7 -14.32 10.48 4.44
CA VAL A 7 -14.31 9.51 5.54
C VAL A 7 -15.73 9.24 6.00
N ARG A 8 -16.56 10.26 6.23
CA ARG A 8 -17.98 10.09 6.59
C ARG A 8 -18.75 9.32 5.52
N HIS A 9 -18.51 9.61 4.25
CA HIS A 9 -19.12 8.87 3.14
C HIS A 9 -18.72 7.39 3.18
N PHE A 10 -17.44 7.06 3.38
CA PHE A 10 -16.97 5.68 3.45
C PHE A 10 -17.45 4.94 4.70
N LEU A 11 -17.52 5.62 5.85
CA LEU A 11 -18.13 5.08 7.07
C LEU A 11 -19.60 4.72 6.82
N SER A 12 -20.35 5.59 6.15
CA SER A 12 -21.75 5.30 5.79
C SER A 12 -21.89 4.20 4.74
N LYS A 13 -20.93 4.09 3.81
CA LYS A 13 -20.97 3.12 2.70
C LYS A 13 -20.57 1.71 3.13
N TYR A 14 -19.65 1.59 4.07
CA TYR A 14 -19.04 0.31 4.46
C TYR A 14 -19.31 -0.08 5.91
N GLY A 15 -19.81 0.84 6.74
CA GLY A 15 -20.15 0.57 8.14
C GLY A 15 -21.38 -0.32 8.27
N SER A 16 -21.37 -1.19 9.27
CA SER A 16 -22.45 -2.12 9.58
C SER A 16 -23.42 -1.50 10.60
N GLY A 17 -24.49 -0.84 10.15
CA GLY A 17 -25.74 -0.55 10.89
C GLY A 17 -25.68 0.33 12.15
N GLU A 18 -24.67 0.16 13.00
CA GLU A 18 -24.35 1.03 14.12
C GLU A 18 -23.55 2.25 13.63
N ALA A 19 -23.74 3.37 14.33
CA ALA A 19 -23.03 4.61 14.06
C ALA A 19 -21.54 4.43 14.35
N MET A 20 -20.77 4.00 13.34
CA MET A 20 -19.32 3.87 13.41
C MET A 20 -18.70 5.22 13.78
N LYS A 21 -17.97 5.25 14.90
CA LYS A 21 -17.31 6.46 15.38
C LYS A 21 -15.84 6.42 15.02
N VAL A 22 -15.25 7.59 14.85
CA VAL A 22 -13.79 7.76 14.71
C VAL A 22 -13.33 8.56 15.91
N SER A 23 -12.33 8.06 16.62
CA SER A 23 -11.74 8.74 17.76
C SER A 23 -11.09 10.07 17.32
N ARG A 24 -11.01 11.04 18.24
CA ARG A 24 -10.36 12.34 17.96
C ARG A 24 -8.92 12.18 17.48
N GLY A 25 -8.22 11.20 18.04
CA GLY A 25 -6.87 10.82 17.66
C GLY A 25 -6.76 10.34 16.22
N ALA A 26 -7.62 9.38 15.84
CA ALA A 26 -7.68 8.87 14.48
C ALA A 26 -8.04 9.96 13.46
N TRP A 27 -8.98 10.86 13.80
CA TRP A 27 -9.30 12.02 12.97
C TRP A 27 -8.08 12.89 12.68
N SER A 28 -7.32 13.24 13.72
CA SER A 28 -6.11 14.04 13.57
C SER A 28 -5.10 13.39 12.62
N LYS A 29 -4.94 12.05 12.70
CA LYS A 29 -4.04 11.31 11.79
C LYS A 29 -4.55 11.31 10.35
N LEU A 30 -5.83 10.99 10.15
CA LEU A 30 -6.45 10.96 8.82
C LEU A 30 -6.40 12.32 8.11
N GLU A 31 -6.59 13.41 8.85
CA GLU A 31 -6.53 14.78 8.32
C GLU A 31 -5.10 15.26 8.07
N SER A 32 -4.13 14.83 8.89
CA SER A 32 -2.72 15.23 8.75
C SER A 32 -1.97 14.50 7.64
N TYR A 33 -2.47 13.36 7.17
CA TYR A 33 -1.82 12.54 6.15
C TYR A 33 -2.10 13.09 4.75
N ALA A 34 -1.07 13.09 3.89
CA ALA A 34 -1.14 13.74 2.58
C ALA A 34 -1.93 12.97 1.50
N TRP A 35 -2.26 11.68 1.74
CA TRP A 35 -2.96 10.81 0.78
C TRP A 35 -2.38 10.82 -0.64
N PRO A 36 -1.11 10.42 -0.83
CA PRO A 36 -0.42 10.51 -2.12
C PRO A 36 -1.08 9.72 -3.26
N GLY A 37 -1.84 8.66 -2.95
CA GLY A 37 -2.64 7.90 -3.93
C GLY A 37 -4.11 8.28 -4.01
N ASN A 38 -4.48 9.47 -3.55
CA ASN A 38 -5.83 10.06 -3.62
C ASN A 38 -6.91 9.34 -2.79
N VAL A 39 -8.17 9.59 -3.16
CA VAL A 39 -9.41 9.05 -2.56
C VAL A 39 -9.41 7.53 -2.40
N ARG A 40 -8.76 6.78 -3.31
CA ARG A 40 -8.70 5.31 -3.23
C ARG A 40 -7.84 4.81 -2.08
N GLU A 41 -6.77 5.51 -1.74
CA GLU A 41 -5.96 5.17 -0.56
C GLU A 41 -6.73 5.43 0.73
N LEU A 42 -7.38 6.60 0.82
CA LEU A 42 -8.25 6.95 1.95
C LEU A 42 -9.36 5.92 2.13
N GLU A 43 -10.01 5.53 1.03
CA GLU A 43 -11.07 4.52 1.04
C GLU A 43 -10.57 3.16 1.55
N ASN A 44 -9.42 2.70 1.06
CA ASN A 44 -8.83 1.44 1.48
C ASN A 44 -8.41 1.47 2.96
N GLU A 45 -7.88 2.61 3.43
CA GLU A 45 -7.53 2.80 4.83
C GLU A 45 -8.76 2.67 5.73
N VAL A 46 -9.83 3.41 5.42
CA VAL A 46 -11.08 3.40 6.18
C VAL A 46 -11.72 2.02 6.16
N ARG A 47 -11.74 1.34 5.00
CA ARG A 47 -12.29 -0.02 4.89
C ARG A 47 -11.53 -1.02 5.75
N ARG A 48 -10.19 -0.93 5.79
CA ARG A 48 -9.38 -1.78 6.66
C ARG A 48 -9.62 -1.46 8.14
N ALA A 49 -9.63 -0.19 8.50
CA ALA A 49 -9.89 0.22 9.88
C ALA A 49 -11.26 -0.25 10.37
N LEU A 50 -12.30 -0.15 9.53
CA LEU A 50 -13.63 -0.71 9.80
C LEU A 50 -13.64 -2.22 10.00
N ALA A 51 -12.77 -2.96 9.29
CA ALA A 51 -12.66 -4.41 9.44
C ALA A 51 -11.91 -4.83 10.73
N LEU A 52 -11.19 -3.91 11.36
CA LEU A 52 -10.38 -4.18 12.56
C LEU A 52 -11.04 -3.62 13.84
N CYS A 53 -11.80 -2.52 13.72
CA CYS A 53 -12.35 -1.84 14.88
C CYS A 53 -13.63 -2.49 15.41
N GLU A 54 -13.83 -2.43 16.72
CA GLU A 54 -15.10 -2.76 17.38
C GLU A 54 -15.88 -1.46 17.68
N GLY A 55 -16.67 -1.01 16.70
CA GLY A 55 -17.59 0.14 16.81
C GLY A 55 -16.95 1.54 16.81
N VAL A 56 -15.65 1.65 17.13
CA VAL A 56 -14.90 2.92 17.11
C VAL A 56 -13.51 2.74 16.50
N ILE A 57 -13.22 3.47 15.41
CA ILE A 57 -11.89 3.53 14.81
C ILE A 57 -10.95 4.36 15.68
N ARG A 58 -9.91 3.71 16.20
CA ARG A 58 -8.82 4.29 16.99
C ARG A 58 -7.56 4.44 16.13
N GLU A 59 -6.57 5.15 16.65
CA GLU A 59 -5.28 5.35 15.97
C GLU A 59 -4.58 4.01 15.69
N GLU A 60 -4.74 3.04 16.58
CA GLU A 60 -4.18 1.68 16.46
C GLU A 60 -4.77 0.85 15.32
N ASP A 61 -5.97 1.20 14.84
CA ASP A 61 -6.60 0.55 13.69
C ASP A 61 -6.08 1.11 12.34
N LEU A 62 -5.40 2.26 12.40
CA LEU A 62 -4.77 2.91 11.26
C LEU A 62 -3.38 2.33 10.99
N THR A 63 -2.91 2.48 9.76
CA THR A 63 -1.58 2.04 9.36
C THR A 63 -0.51 2.90 10.02
N ALA A 64 0.65 2.30 10.25
CA ALA A 64 1.83 3.02 10.75
C ALA A 64 2.18 4.26 9.89
N GLN A 65 1.88 4.21 8.59
CA GLN A 65 2.06 5.33 7.66
C GLN A 65 1.16 6.54 8.02
N VAL A 66 -0.11 6.29 8.33
CA VAL A 66 -1.09 7.32 8.69
C VAL A 66 -0.86 7.81 10.13
N VAL A 67 -0.46 6.94 11.06
CA VAL A 67 -0.17 7.31 12.46
C VAL A 67 1.09 8.21 12.56
N GLY A 68 1.92 8.26 11.53
CA GLY A 68 3.14 9.07 11.54
C GLY A 68 4.20 8.51 12.48
N ARG A 69 4.16 7.20 12.78
CA ARG A 69 5.35 6.51 13.29
C ARG A 69 6.36 6.59 12.16
N ALA A 70 7.37 7.44 12.33
CA ALA A 70 8.35 7.77 11.32
C ALA A 70 8.96 6.51 10.70
N ALA A 71 8.35 6.03 9.61
CA ALA A 71 9.09 5.40 8.55
C ALA A 71 9.92 6.54 7.96
N SER A 72 11.14 6.65 8.46
CA SER A 72 12.26 7.32 7.82
C SER A 72 12.06 7.35 6.31
N ARG A 73 12.09 8.56 5.74
CA ARG A 73 12.06 8.84 4.30
C ARG A 73 12.79 7.73 3.53
N GLY A 74 12.02 6.85 2.90
CA GLY A 74 12.54 5.70 2.16
C GLY A 74 11.75 4.42 2.43
N SER A 75 10.96 4.02 1.43
CA SER A 75 10.43 2.66 1.27
C SER A 75 9.28 2.20 2.18
N ALA A 76 8.54 1.24 1.63
CA ALA A 76 7.43 0.48 2.22
C ALA A 76 6.07 1.19 2.32
N ALA A 77 5.42 1.39 1.16
CA ALA A 77 3.99 1.15 1.05
C ALA A 77 3.73 -0.30 1.52
N GLY A 78 3.22 -0.46 2.74
CA GLY A 78 3.34 -1.71 3.48
C GLY A 78 2.17 -1.99 4.40
N GLY A 79 0.95 -1.59 4.02
CA GLY A 79 -0.23 -2.34 4.46
C GLY A 79 -0.15 -3.79 3.97
N MET A 80 -0.96 -4.71 4.49
CA MET A 80 -1.05 -6.13 4.07
C MET A 80 -1.53 -6.33 2.60
N ASN A 81 -1.06 -5.50 1.66
CA ASN A 81 -1.30 -5.67 0.25
C ASN A 81 -0.30 -6.70 -0.29
N LEU A 82 -0.80 -7.93 -0.46
CA LEU A 82 -0.06 -9.04 -1.07
C LEU A 82 0.60 -8.61 -2.39
N ARG A 83 -0.06 -7.76 -3.19
CA ARG A 83 0.47 -7.30 -4.46
C ARG A 83 1.72 -6.45 -4.30
N THR A 84 1.74 -5.56 -3.31
CA THR A 84 2.93 -4.71 -3.04
C THR A 84 4.09 -5.54 -2.51
N ARG A 85 3.84 -6.56 -1.68
CA ARG A 85 4.89 -7.49 -1.22
C ARG A 85 5.44 -8.34 -2.36
N LEU A 86 4.56 -8.86 -3.21
CA LEU A 86 4.96 -9.61 -4.40
C LEU A 86 5.75 -8.74 -5.36
N ASP A 87 5.34 -7.49 -5.60
CA ASP A 87 6.09 -6.56 -6.47
C ASP A 87 7.47 -6.21 -5.89
N GLY A 88 7.59 -6.11 -4.56
CA GLY A 88 8.88 -5.92 -3.88
C GLY A 88 9.81 -7.12 -4.04
N LEU A 89 9.30 -8.32 -3.79
CA LEU A 89 10.07 -9.56 -3.98
C LEU A 89 10.45 -9.78 -5.45
N GLU A 90 9.52 -9.53 -6.38
CA GLU A 90 9.78 -9.59 -7.81
C GLU A 90 10.88 -8.60 -8.21
N ARG A 91 10.88 -7.38 -7.67
CA ARG A 91 11.93 -6.38 -7.92
C ARG A 91 13.29 -6.91 -7.50
N GLU A 92 13.42 -7.37 -6.26
CA GLU A 92 14.69 -7.88 -5.71
C GLU A 92 15.24 -9.02 -6.58
N LEU A 93 14.39 -9.99 -6.96
CA LEU A 93 14.79 -11.11 -7.80
C LEU A 93 15.21 -10.68 -9.21
N VAL A 94 14.50 -9.72 -9.81
CA VAL A 94 14.85 -9.19 -11.15
C VAL A 94 16.18 -8.43 -11.11
N GLU A 95 16.40 -7.59 -10.12
CA GLU A 95 17.65 -6.85 -9.92
C GLU A 95 18.83 -7.81 -9.70
N GLU A 96 18.67 -8.81 -8.84
CA GLU A 96 19.69 -9.81 -8.57
C GLU A 96 20.05 -10.62 -9.83
N ALA A 97 19.05 -11.07 -10.60
CA ALA A 97 19.27 -11.83 -11.82
C ALA A 97 19.94 -11.00 -12.93
N LEU A 98 19.58 -9.72 -13.06
CA LEU A 98 20.25 -8.80 -13.98
C LEU A 98 21.70 -8.54 -13.55
N GLY A 99 21.94 -8.33 -12.26
CA GLY A 99 23.29 -8.14 -11.71
C GLY A 99 24.19 -9.35 -11.98
N LYS A 100 23.72 -10.57 -11.67
CA LYS A 100 24.48 -11.82 -11.91
C LYS A 100 24.75 -12.11 -13.38
N THR A 101 23.97 -11.55 -14.30
CA THR A 101 24.09 -11.82 -15.74
C THR A 101 24.70 -10.67 -16.54
N GLY A 102 25.09 -9.58 -15.86
CA GLY A 102 25.61 -8.36 -16.49
C GLY A 102 24.58 -7.69 -17.40
N GLY A 103 23.31 -7.67 -16.98
CA GLY A 103 22.20 -7.07 -17.75
C GLY A 103 21.68 -7.93 -18.90
N ASN A 104 22.17 -9.15 -19.09
CA ASN A 104 21.68 -10.04 -20.15
C ASN A 104 20.28 -10.60 -19.80
N GLN A 105 19.25 -9.91 -20.27
CA GLN A 105 17.84 -10.26 -20.02
C GLN A 105 17.47 -11.70 -20.41
N THR A 106 18.05 -12.27 -21.48
CA THR A 106 17.76 -13.66 -21.87
C THR A 106 18.28 -14.65 -20.84
N ARG A 107 19.49 -14.40 -20.30
CA ARG A 107 20.05 -15.22 -19.22
C ARG A 107 19.34 -15.00 -17.88
N ALA A 108 19.01 -13.76 -17.54
CA ALA A 108 18.27 -13.43 -16.33
C ALA A 108 16.87 -14.09 -16.31
N ALA A 109 16.17 -14.06 -17.45
CA ALA A 109 14.86 -14.70 -17.59
C ALA A 109 14.94 -16.22 -17.38
N ARG A 110 15.98 -16.86 -17.94
CA ARG A 110 16.26 -18.29 -17.71
C ARG A 110 16.53 -18.59 -16.24
N MET A 111 17.32 -17.75 -15.56
CA MET A 111 17.62 -17.91 -14.13
C MET A 111 16.37 -17.79 -13.25
N LEU A 112 15.45 -16.89 -13.63
CA LEU A 112 14.19 -16.68 -12.91
C LEU A 112 13.07 -17.65 -13.32
N GLY A 113 13.31 -18.56 -14.27
CA GLY A 113 12.31 -19.53 -14.74
C GLY A 113 11.15 -18.90 -15.53
N VAL A 114 11.38 -17.75 -16.16
CA VAL A 114 10.36 -17.01 -16.93
C VAL A 114 10.77 -16.82 -18.39
N SER A 115 9.81 -16.47 -19.24
CA SER A 115 10.11 -16.10 -20.63
C SER A 115 10.82 -14.74 -20.70
N ARG A 116 11.63 -14.53 -21.75
CA ARG A 116 12.28 -13.23 -22.01
C ARG A 116 11.27 -12.08 -22.07
N TYR A 117 10.13 -12.30 -22.73
CA TYR A 117 9.05 -11.32 -22.81
C TYR A 117 8.41 -11.04 -21.44
N GLY A 118 8.24 -12.08 -20.60
CA GLY A 118 7.78 -11.95 -19.23
C GLY A 118 8.72 -11.08 -18.38
N LEU A 119 10.03 -11.30 -18.49
CA LEU A 119 11.03 -10.47 -17.83
C LEU A 119 10.97 -9.01 -18.29
N GLN A 120 10.86 -8.74 -19.59
CA GLN A 120 10.74 -7.38 -20.12
C GLN A 120 9.51 -6.65 -19.55
N LYS A 121 8.38 -7.36 -19.41
CA LYS A 121 7.17 -6.81 -18.80
C LYS A 121 7.37 -6.51 -17.31
N MET A 122 8.07 -7.37 -16.58
CA MET A 122 8.40 -7.16 -15.17
C MET A 122 9.32 -5.95 -14.98
N ILE A 123 10.41 -5.85 -15.74
CA ILE A 123 11.33 -4.71 -15.78
C ILE A 123 10.57 -3.39 -15.96
N LYS A 124 9.71 -3.31 -17.00
CA LYS A 124 8.91 -2.10 -17.27
C LYS A 124 7.91 -1.78 -16.17
N ARG A 125 7.22 -2.79 -15.62
CA ARG A 125 6.23 -2.63 -14.55
C ARG A 125 6.87 -2.18 -13.24
N LEU A 126 8.02 -2.75 -12.90
CA LEU A 126 8.74 -2.50 -11.67
C LEU A 126 9.64 -1.26 -11.78
N GLY A 127 9.91 -0.76 -12.99
CA GLY A 127 10.84 0.36 -13.18
C GLY A 127 12.27 -0.03 -12.78
N VAL A 128 12.64 -1.27 -13.06
CA VAL A 128 14.00 -1.81 -12.84
C VAL A 128 14.73 -1.73 -14.17
N GLY A 129 15.98 -1.25 -14.18
CA GLY A 129 16.77 -1.09 -15.41
C GLY A 129 18.08 -0.39 -15.15
#